data_AF-A0A960KJV0-F1
#
_entry.id   AF-A0A960KJV0-F1
#
_cell.length_a   1.000
_cell.length_b   1.000
_cell.length_c   1.000
_cell.angle_alpha   90.00
_cell.angle_beta   90.00
_cell.angle_gamma   90.00
#
_symmetry.space_group_name_H-M   'P 1'
#
loop_
_entity.id
_entity.type
_entity.pdbx_description
1 polymer ?
#
loop_
_entity_poly.entity_id
_entity_poly.type
_entity_poly.pdbx_seq_one_letter_code
_entity_poly.pdbx_strand_id
1 'polypeptide(L)'
;MYRSFPLLALGLSVFAAPIRFDFTFQDPTSAANAVGYIVFEDTLLPNPGFVIITLPDPAISDLSVTVSGATAGNGTFGLADFSSVVFDTNGGTLDFGFDLVGQATSGSPWGTPDMNGGDFNLFAAPIEGARYSNIGAGDGIATPSGVWYFTLGANNGQNEEMLLVSMRSGRAVPALGIWATGVFVALLCGAAIVMHRRRGSVS
;
A
#
# COMPACT_ATOMS: atom_id res chain seq x y z
N MET A 1 -1.37 56.07 20.65
CA MET A 1 -0.54 55.57 19.54
C MET A 1 -0.45 54.05 19.71
N TYR A 2 -1.32 53.28 19.04
CA TYR A 2 -1.36 51.81 19.18
C TYR A 2 -0.49 51.17 18.09
N ARG A 3 0.53 50.41 18.51
CA ARG A 3 1.37 49.60 17.61
C ARG A 3 0.67 48.27 17.35
N SER A 4 0.10 48.11 16.15
CA SER A 4 -0.36 46.81 15.67
C SER A 4 0.85 45.92 15.39
N PHE A 5 0.94 44.79 16.09
CA PHE A 5 1.90 43.73 15.80
C PHE A 5 1.27 42.76 14.78
N PRO A 6 1.92 42.47 13.65
CA PRO A 6 1.44 41.46 12.72
C PRO A 6 1.62 40.08 13.36
N LEU A 7 0.52 39.40 13.62
CA LEU A 7 0.52 37.99 14.02
C LEU A 7 0.83 37.17 12.75
N LEU A 8 2.08 36.73 12.62
CA LEU A 8 2.49 35.80 11.57
C LEU A 8 1.92 34.41 11.89
N ALA A 9 0.79 34.06 11.29
CA ALA A 9 0.23 32.72 11.38
C ALA A 9 1.07 31.77 10.52
N LEU A 10 1.92 30.98 11.17
CA LEU A 10 2.59 29.84 10.54
C LEU A 10 1.53 28.74 10.35
N GLY A 11 0.99 28.63 9.14
CA GLY A 11 0.13 27.52 8.76
C GLY A 11 0.94 26.23 8.70
N LEU A 12 0.80 25.36 9.72
CA LEU A 12 1.28 23.99 9.62
C LEU A 12 0.42 23.29 8.57
N SER A 13 0.99 23.02 7.40
CA SER A 13 0.37 22.09 6.46
C SER A 13 0.51 20.70 7.05
N VAL A 14 -0.60 20.13 7.54
CA VAL A 14 -0.66 18.72 7.88
C VAL A 14 -0.73 17.99 6.54
N PHE A 15 0.41 17.47 6.08
CA PHE A 15 0.38 16.46 5.04
C PHE A 15 -0.21 15.21 5.66
N ALA A 16 -1.27 14.74 5.04
CA ALA A 16 -1.93 13.51 5.36
C ALA A 16 -0.92 12.37 5.09
N ALA A 17 -0.79 11.44 6.05
CA ALA A 17 0.34 10.52 6.10
C ALA A 17 -0.01 9.23 5.34
N PRO A 18 0.94 8.62 4.60
CA PRO A 18 0.67 7.35 3.94
C PRO A 18 0.13 6.30 4.92
N ILE A 19 -0.91 5.60 4.51
CA ILE A 19 -1.54 4.54 5.31
C ILE A 19 -1.00 3.21 4.83
N ARG A 20 -0.32 2.51 5.73
CA ARG A 20 0.08 1.13 5.52
C ARG A 20 -1.03 0.21 5.98
N PHE A 21 -1.44 -0.76 5.15
CA PHE A 21 -2.23 -1.89 5.58
C PHE A 21 -1.39 -3.16 5.53
N ASP A 22 -1.31 -3.89 6.63
CA ASP A 22 -0.78 -5.26 6.67
C ASP A 22 -1.96 -6.22 6.43
N PHE A 23 -1.80 -7.17 5.51
CA PHE A 23 -2.85 -8.12 5.15
C PHE A 23 -2.39 -9.58 5.23
N THR A 24 -3.36 -10.48 5.32
CA THR A 24 -3.14 -11.92 5.29
C THR A 24 -4.24 -12.60 4.47
N PHE A 25 -3.82 -13.40 3.49
CA PHE A 25 -4.65 -14.36 2.79
C PHE A 25 -4.32 -15.78 3.24
N GLN A 26 -5.33 -16.64 3.36
CA GLN A 26 -5.18 -18.05 3.76
C GLN A 26 -6.03 -18.96 2.90
N ASP A 27 -5.47 -20.08 2.45
CA ASP A 27 -6.24 -21.16 1.84
C ASP A 27 -6.86 -22.03 2.96
N PRO A 28 -8.19 -22.16 3.05
CA PRO A 28 -8.83 -22.98 4.08
C PRO A 28 -8.64 -24.50 3.87
N THR A 29 -8.10 -24.91 2.73
CA THR A 29 -7.97 -26.31 2.30
C THR A 29 -6.51 -26.79 2.21
N SER A 30 -5.54 -25.90 2.32
CA SER A 30 -4.10 -26.22 2.24
C SER A 30 -3.25 -25.43 3.24
N ALA A 31 -1.93 -25.53 3.13
CA ALA A 31 -0.98 -24.73 3.92
C ALA A 31 -0.64 -23.39 3.24
N ALA A 32 -1.20 -23.10 2.06
CA ALA A 32 -0.90 -21.90 1.31
C ALA A 32 -1.38 -20.64 2.04
N ASN A 33 -0.49 -19.66 2.13
CA ASN A 33 -0.76 -18.37 2.75
C ASN A 33 0.00 -17.25 2.02
N ALA A 34 -0.59 -16.07 1.99
CA ALA A 34 0.07 -14.86 1.53
C ALA A 34 0.01 -13.80 2.64
N VAL A 35 1.17 -13.32 3.09
CA VAL A 35 1.28 -12.25 4.10
C VAL A 35 2.02 -11.09 3.49
N GLY A 36 1.51 -9.88 3.70
CA GLY A 36 2.07 -8.71 3.04
C GLY A 36 1.63 -7.39 3.63
N TYR A 37 1.99 -6.33 2.92
CA TYR A 37 1.52 -4.99 3.18
C TYR A 37 1.41 -4.17 1.90
N ILE A 38 0.57 -3.15 1.94
CA ILE A 38 0.44 -2.12 0.90
C ILE A 38 0.42 -0.75 1.57
N VAL A 39 1.05 0.26 0.96
CA VAL A 39 1.08 1.63 1.46
C VAL A 39 0.36 2.53 0.47
N PHE A 40 -0.78 3.07 0.89
CA PHE A 40 -1.56 4.03 0.12
C PHE A 40 -1.26 5.47 0.51
N GLU A 41 -1.33 6.37 -0.45
CA GLU A 41 -1.50 7.80 -0.17
C GLU A 41 -2.95 8.04 0.26
N ASP A 42 -3.16 8.50 1.50
CA ASP A 42 -4.48 8.56 2.11
C ASP A 42 -5.48 9.48 1.38
N THR A 43 -4.98 10.56 0.79
CA THR A 43 -5.79 11.50 0.00
C THR A 43 -6.24 10.94 -1.35
N LEU A 44 -5.64 9.83 -1.78
CA LEU A 44 -5.94 9.19 -3.07
C LEU A 44 -6.71 7.87 -2.92
N LEU A 45 -6.83 7.34 -1.70
CA LEU A 45 -7.63 6.14 -1.42
C LEU A 45 -9.08 6.53 -1.06
N PRO A 46 -10.07 6.26 -1.92
CA PRO A 46 -11.45 6.62 -1.63
C PRO A 46 -12.02 5.81 -0.45
N ASN A 47 -12.75 6.48 0.43
CA ASN A 47 -13.45 5.85 1.55
C ASN A 47 -14.65 6.71 2.01
N PRO A 48 -15.90 6.39 1.61
CA PRO A 48 -16.28 5.25 0.79
C PRO A 48 -15.88 5.41 -0.68
N GLY A 49 -15.81 4.30 -1.43
CA GLY A 49 -15.74 4.35 -2.88
C GLY A 49 -15.14 3.10 -3.52
N PHE A 50 -14.86 3.23 -4.81
CA PHE A 50 -14.30 2.18 -5.66
C PHE A 50 -13.18 2.76 -6.51
N VAL A 51 -12.04 2.07 -6.55
CA VAL A 51 -10.93 2.40 -7.43
C VAL A 51 -10.25 1.14 -7.97
N ILE A 52 -9.88 1.19 -9.25
CA ILE A 52 -8.88 0.30 -9.85
C ILE A 52 -7.65 1.15 -10.11
N ILE A 53 -6.53 0.80 -9.50
CA ILE A 53 -5.27 1.51 -9.62
C ILE A 53 -4.37 0.72 -10.57
N THR A 54 -3.94 1.34 -11.67
CA THR A 54 -3.00 0.73 -12.63
C THR A 54 -1.58 1.08 -12.24
N LEU A 55 -0.71 0.10 -12.05
CA LEU A 55 0.64 0.32 -11.55
C LEU A 55 1.65 0.58 -12.67
N PRO A 56 2.68 1.43 -12.41
CA PRO A 56 2.88 2.21 -11.19
C PRO A 56 1.94 3.43 -11.10
N ASP A 57 1.47 3.76 -9.88
CA ASP A 57 0.58 4.89 -9.60
C ASP A 57 1.01 5.61 -8.31
N PRO A 58 0.96 6.96 -8.25
CA PRO A 58 1.30 7.69 -7.02
C PRO A 58 0.41 7.35 -5.82
N ALA A 59 -0.78 6.77 -6.00
CA ALA A 59 -1.64 6.34 -4.91
C ALA A 59 -1.06 5.17 -4.09
N ILE A 60 -0.07 4.45 -4.60
CA ILE A 60 0.59 3.34 -3.90
C ILE A 60 2.10 3.54 -3.94
N SER A 61 2.70 3.77 -2.77
CA SER A 61 4.15 4.01 -2.65
C SER A 61 4.97 2.77 -2.35
N ASP A 62 4.35 1.72 -1.80
CA ASP A 62 5.03 0.45 -1.48
C ASP A 62 4.04 -0.73 -1.42
N LEU A 63 4.53 -1.91 -1.76
CA LEU A 63 3.78 -3.17 -1.76
C LEU A 63 4.76 -4.34 -1.61
N SER A 64 4.46 -5.24 -0.69
CA SER A 64 5.15 -6.53 -0.58
C SER A 64 4.18 -7.64 -0.22
N VAL A 65 4.30 -8.78 -0.90
CA VAL A 65 3.54 -10.01 -0.66
C VAL A 65 4.52 -11.16 -0.55
N THR A 66 4.46 -11.93 0.52
CA THR A 66 5.17 -13.22 0.61
C THR A 66 4.16 -14.36 0.57
N VAL A 67 4.27 -15.22 -0.44
CA VAL A 67 3.50 -16.46 -0.56
C VAL A 67 4.34 -17.62 -0.05
N SER A 68 3.78 -18.43 0.85
CA SER A 68 4.37 -19.67 1.33
C SER A 68 3.35 -20.81 1.37
N GLY A 69 3.83 -22.05 1.47
CA GLY A 69 2.98 -23.24 1.62
C GLY A 69 2.20 -23.67 0.39
N ALA A 70 2.28 -22.93 -0.73
CA ALA A 70 1.65 -23.27 -2.00
C ALA A 70 2.43 -24.40 -2.72
N THR A 71 1.77 -25.18 -3.57
CA THR A 71 2.47 -26.20 -4.39
C THR A 71 3.31 -25.56 -5.50
N ALA A 72 2.92 -24.37 -5.98
CA ALA A 72 3.70 -23.53 -6.88
C ALA A 72 3.45 -22.04 -6.59
N GLY A 73 4.39 -21.17 -6.99
CA GLY A 73 4.24 -19.72 -6.81
C GLY A 73 4.60 -19.18 -5.42
N ASN A 74 5.34 -19.95 -4.61
CA ASN A 74 5.97 -19.42 -3.40
C ASN A 74 7.03 -18.37 -3.76
N GLY A 75 7.13 -17.33 -2.96
CA GLY A 75 8.10 -16.25 -3.19
C GLY A 75 7.74 -14.97 -2.46
N THR A 76 8.58 -13.95 -2.64
CA THR A 76 8.28 -12.58 -2.22
C THR A 76 8.19 -11.71 -3.46
N PHE A 77 7.10 -10.97 -3.56
CA PHE A 77 6.71 -10.13 -4.69
C PHE A 77 6.58 -8.69 -4.20
N GLY A 78 7.13 -7.75 -4.95
CA GLY A 78 7.07 -6.32 -4.66
C GLY A 78 6.12 -5.58 -5.60
N LEU A 79 6.06 -4.26 -5.46
CA LEU A 79 5.22 -3.38 -6.30
C LEU A 79 5.40 -3.61 -7.81
N ALA A 80 6.62 -3.90 -8.26
CA ALA A 80 6.95 -4.10 -9.67
C ALA A 80 6.42 -5.41 -10.26
N ASP A 81 5.99 -6.36 -9.43
CA ASP A 81 5.45 -7.64 -9.89
C ASP A 81 3.94 -7.58 -10.18
N PHE A 82 3.28 -6.47 -9.85
CA PHE A 82 1.84 -6.27 -10.02
C PHE A 82 1.54 -5.17 -11.04
N SER A 83 0.45 -5.35 -11.78
CA SER A 83 -0.03 -4.40 -12.79
C SER A 83 -1.24 -3.60 -12.31
N SER A 84 -2.02 -4.13 -11.36
CA SER A 84 -3.15 -3.37 -10.80
C SER A 84 -3.58 -3.82 -9.42
N VAL A 85 -4.22 -2.89 -8.70
CA VAL A 85 -4.83 -3.10 -7.39
C VAL A 85 -6.28 -2.66 -7.45
N VAL A 86 -7.17 -3.47 -6.88
CA VAL A 86 -8.58 -3.12 -6.69
C VAL A 86 -8.80 -2.80 -5.22
N PHE A 87 -9.50 -1.69 -4.96
CA PHE A 87 -10.02 -1.36 -3.64
C PHE A 87 -11.46 -0.86 -3.79
N ASP A 88 -12.40 -1.60 -3.25
CA ASP A 88 -13.83 -1.32 -3.31
C ASP A 88 -14.43 -1.45 -1.91
N THR A 89 -15.04 -0.39 -1.40
CA THR A 89 -15.71 -0.41 -0.10
C THR A 89 -17.21 -0.72 -0.21
N ASN A 90 -17.72 -0.95 -1.43
CA ASN A 90 -19.13 -1.11 -1.75
C ASN A 90 -20.03 -0.06 -1.05
N GLY A 91 -19.59 1.19 -1.10
CA GLY A 91 -20.29 2.33 -0.50
C GLY A 91 -20.23 2.45 1.02
N GLY A 92 -19.64 1.47 1.73
CA GLY A 92 -19.39 1.56 3.16
C GLY A 92 -18.21 2.49 3.48
N THR A 93 -18.32 3.28 4.55
CA THR A 93 -17.17 4.01 5.12
C THR A 93 -16.44 3.08 6.08
N LEU A 94 -15.22 2.68 5.73
CA LEU A 94 -14.38 1.83 6.56
C LEU A 94 -13.62 2.67 7.61
N ASP A 95 -13.44 2.12 8.80
CA ASP A 95 -12.56 2.67 9.82
C ASP A 95 -11.16 2.08 9.65
N PHE A 96 -10.24 2.88 9.12
CA PHE A 96 -8.85 2.52 8.93
C PHE A 96 -8.06 2.37 10.25
N GLY A 97 -8.67 2.63 11.41
CA GLY A 97 -8.09 2.36 12.73
C GLY A 97 -8.23 0.91 13.20
N PHE A 98 -9.03 0.08 12.52
CA PHE A 98 -9.30 -1.32 12.89
C PHE A 98 -8.99 -2.28 11.74
N ASP A 99 -9.20 -3.59 11.98
CA ASP A 99 -9.23 -4.56 10.89
C ASP A 99 -10.41 -4.23 9.97
N LEU A 100 -10.13 -4.14 8.67
CA LEU A 100 -11.12 -3.83 7.64
C LEU A 100 -12.05 -5.02 7.39
N VAL A 101 -11.53 -6.25 7.55
CA VAL A 101 -12.32 -7.47 7.35
C VAL A 101 -13.40 -7.56 8.42
N GLY A 102 -14.64 -7.72 7.98
CA GLY A 102 -15.84 -7.78 8.84
C GLY A 102 -16.52 -6.44 9.10
N GLN A 103 -15.98 -5.31 8.62
CA GLN A 103 -16.65 -4.01 8.75
C GLN A 103 -17.88 -3.93 7.83
N ALA A 104 -18.91 -3.20 8.24
CA ALA A 104 -20.15 -3.12 7.48
C ALA A 104 -19.98 -2.35 6.15
N THR A 105 -20.57 -2.86 5.08
CA THR A 105 -20.77 -2.15 3.79
C THR A 105 -22.25 -2.13 3.41
N SER A 106 -22.60 -1.70 2.18
CA SER A 106 -23.99 -1.65 1.73
C SER A 106 -24.65 -3.03 1.55
N GLY A 107 -23.88 -4.11 1.39
CA GLY A 107 -24.39 -5.45 1.14
C GLY A 107 -23.97 -6.46 2.20
N SER A 108 -22.71 -6.91 2.11
CA SER A 108 -22.08 -7.85 3.04
C SER A 108 -20.96 -7.15 3.83
N PRO A 109 -20.50 -7.69 4.96
CA PRO A 109 -19.28 -7.19 5.58
C PRO A 109 -18.09 -7.18 4.59
N TRP A 110 -17.23 -6.18 4.67
CA TRP A 110 -16.04 -6.07 3.84
C TRP A 110 -15.11 -7.27 4.09
N GLY A 111 -14.50 -7.81 3.04
CA GLY A 111 -13.75 -9.07 3.12
C GLY A 111 -14.59 -10.34 2.93
N THR A 112 -15.92 -10.24 2.81
CA THR A 112 -16.76 -11.40 2.42
C THR A 112 -16.47 -11.74 0.95
N PRO A 113 -16.07 -12.97 0.60
CA PRO A 113 -15.72 -13.36 -0.79
C PRO A 113 -16.97 -13.53 -1.67
N ASP A 114 -17.72 -12.45 -1.81
CA ASP A 114 -18.93 -12.31 -2.60
C ASP A 114 -18.89 -11.02 -3.43
N MET A 115 -19.92 -10.79 -4.25
CA MET A 115 -20.02 -9.59 -5.08
C MET A 115 -20.62 -8.37 -4.35
N ASN A 116 -20.90 -8.49 -3.05
CA ASN A 116 -21.72 -7.55 -2.27
C ASN A 116 -20.98 -6.93 -1.09
N GLY A 117 -19.76 -7.36 -0.77
CA GLY A 117 -18.94 -6.84 0.33
C GLY A 117 -17.90 -5.79 -0.09
N GLY A 118 -17.78 -5.50 -1.39
CA GLY A 118 -16.65 -4.75 -1.94
C GLY A 118 -15.59 -5.71 -2.45
N ASP A 119 -14.34 -5.27 -2.50
CA ASP A 119 -13.21 -6.08 -2.98
C ASP A 119 -11.87 -5.47 -2.55
N PHE A 120 -10.91 -6.36 -2.34
CA PHE A 120 -9.49 -6.03 -2.35
C PHE A 120 -8.75 -7.15 -3.05
N ASN A 121 -8.00 -6.80 -4.09
CA ASN A 121 -7.22 -7.76 -4.86
C ASN A 121 -6.00 -7.13 -5.51
N LEU A 122 -5.02 -7.99 -5.78
CA LEU A 122 -3.77 -7.65 -6.46
C LEU A 122 -3.69 -8.46 -7.75
N PHE A 123 -3.37 -7.84 -8.88
CA PHE A 123 -3.34 -8.52 -10.17
C PHE A 123 -1.95 -8.42 -10.81
N ALA A 124 -1.39 -9.56 -11.18
CA ALA A 124 -0.09 -9.63 -11.87
C ALA A 124 -0.18 -9.04 -13.29
N ALA A 125 -1.31 -9.21 -13.98
CA ALA A 125 -1.57 -8.68 -15.30
C ALA A 125 -2.56 -7.49 -15.26
N PRO A 126 -2.56 -6.60 -16.26
CA PRO A 126 -3.56 -5.54 -16.37
C PRO A 126 -4.98 -6.12 -16.41
N ILE A 127 -5.92 -5.43 -15.75
CA ILE A 127 -7.34 -5.74 -15.88
C ILE A 127 -7.83 -5.18 -17.23
N GLU A 128 -7.99 -6.07 -18.21
CA GLU A 128 -8.57 -5.76 -19.51
C GLU A 128 -9.97 -6.38 -19.60
N GLY A 129 -11.01 -5.56 -19.52
CA GLY A 129 -12.40 -6.04 -19.55
C GLY A 129 -12.90 -6.52 -18.19
N ALA A 130 -13.30 -7.79 -18.08
CA ALA A 130 -13.84 -8.32 -16.83
C ALA A 130 -12.71 -8.56 -15.81
N ARG A 131 -12.89 -8.11 -14.56
CA ARG A 131 -11.86 -8.13 -13.50
C ARG A 131 -11.09 -9.45 -13.37
N TYR A 132 -11.77 -10.59 -13.56
CA TYR A 132 -11.21 -11.93 -13.37
C TYR A 132 -11.04 -12.74 -14.66
N SER A 133 -11.08 -12.12 -15.84
CA SER A 133 -10.91 -12.85 -17.11
C SER A 133 -9.47 -13.21 -17.44
N ASN A 134 -8.49 -12.59 -16.77
CA ASN A 134 -7.07 -12.66 -17.14
C ASN A 134 -6.24 -13.56 -16.22
N ILE A 135 -6.86 -14.56 -15.59
CA ILE A 135 -6.15 -15.52 -14.72
C ILE A 135 -5.09 -16.26 -15.56
N GLY A 136 -3.85 -16.29 -15.07
CA GLY A 136 -2.73 -16.95 -15.74
C GLY A 136 -2.02 -16.12 -16.81
N ALA A 137 -2.36 -14.85 -17.01
CA ALA A 137 -1.80 -14.01 -18.06
C ALA A 137 -0.41 -13.39 -17.75
N GLY A 138 0.25 -13.79 -16.67
CA GLY A 138 1.52 -13.20 -16.22
C GLY A 138 2.77 -13.64 -16.99
N ASP A 139 3.75 -12.73 -17.06
CA ASP A 139 4.94 -12.69 -17.92
C ASP A 139 6.05 -13.71 -17.56
N GLY A 140 5.77 -14.68 -16.68
CA GLY A 140 6.71 -15.76 -16.33
C GLY A 140 7.28 -15.69 -14.91
N ILE A 141 6.91 -14.70 -14.10
CA ILE A 141 7.02 -14.80 -12.64
C ILE A 141 5.70 -15.39 -12.14
N ALA A 142 5.77 -16.38 -11.25
CA ALA A 142 4.61 -17.04 -10.65
C ALA A 142 3.93 -16.14 -9.59
N THR A 143 3.76 -14.86 -9.90
CA THR A 143 3.21 -13.82 -9.01
C THR A 143 1.78 -14.18 -8.64
N PRO A 144 1.38 -14.07 -7.37
CA PRO A 144 -0.02 -14.29 -7.01
C PRO A 144 -0.93 -13.26 -7.70
N SER A 145 -2.15 -13.66 -8.05
CA SER A 145 -3.10 -12.79 -8.74
C SER A 145 -4.52 -13.03 -8.26
N GLY A 146 -5.33 -11.97 -8.25
CA GLY A 146 -6.75 -12.04 -7.89
C GLY A 146 -7.51 -12.97 -8.82
N VAL A 147 -8.26 -13.90 -8.24
CA VAL A 147 -9.07 -14.89 -8.97
C VAL A 147 -10.57 -14.73 -8.70
N TRP A 148 -10.92 -14.16 -7.55
CA TRP A 148 -12.28 -13.84 -7.16
C TRP A 148 -12.27 -12.74 -6.10
N TYR A 149 -13.44 -12.21 -5.71
CA TYR A 149 -13.56 -11.17 -4.69
C TYR A 149 -12.84 -11.60 -3.40
N PHE A 150 -11.93 -10.75 -2.91
CA PHE A 150 -11.10 -11.03 -1.74
C PHE A 150 -10.32 -12.36 -1.79
N THR A 151 -10.06 -12.87 -2.99
CA THR A 151 -9.44 -14.19 -3.21
C THR A 151 -8.23 -14.05 -4.14
N LEU A 152 -7.06 -14.41 -3.60
CA LEU A 152 -5.78 -14.36 -4.27
C LEU A 152 -5.31 -15.79 -4.58
N GLY A 153 -5.08 -16.12 -5.84
CA GLY A 153 -4.49 -17.40 -6.23
C GLY A 153 -2.98 -17.31 -6.38
N ALA A 154 -2.25 -18.35 -5.97
CA ALA A 154 -0.81 -18.48 -6.23
C ALA A 154 -0.54 -18.76 -7.73
N ASN A 155 0.73 -18.61 -8.14
CA ASN A 155 1.18 -18.96 -9.51
C ASN A 155 0.32 -18.34 -10.62
N ASN A 156 0.28 -17.01 -10.68
CA ASN A 156 -0.55 -16.23 -11.61
C ASN A 156 -2.06 -16.50 -11.45
N GLY A 157 -2.50 -16.87 -10.25
CA GLY A 157 -3.90 -17.21 -9.98
C GLY A 157 -4.30 -18.62 -10.43
N GLN A 158 -3.35 -19.47 -10.87
CA GLN A 158 -3.66 -20.79 -11.40
C GLN A 158 -3.67 -21.90 -10.34
N ASN A 159 -3.18 -21.64 -9.14
CA ASN A 159 -3.15 -22.60 -8.03
C ASN A 159 -3.62 -21.95 -6.72
N GLU A 160 -3.96 -22.80 -5.74
CA GLU A 160 -4.34 -22.47 -4.35
C GLU A 160 -5.01 -21.11 -4.14
N GLU A 161 -6.34 -21.12 -4.04
CA GLU A 161 -7.12 -19.93 -3.73
C GLU A 161 -7.03 -19.59 -2.25
N MET A 162 -6.47 -18.42 -1.94
CA MET A 162 -6.33 -17.91 -0.57
C MET A 162 -7.32 -16.77 -0.35
N LEU A 163 -8.11 -16.83 0.72
CA LEU A 163 -9.10 -15.82 1.11
C LEU A 163 -8.48 -14.75 2.00
N LEU A 164 -8.82 -13.47 1.79
CA LEU A 164 -8.43 -12.40 2.70
C LEU A 164 -9.09 -12.60 4.07
N VAL A 165 -8.28 -12.81 5.11
CA VAL A 165 -8.78 -13.04 6.47
C VAL A 165 -8.50 -11.88 7.42
N SER A 166 -7.58 -10.98 7.07
CA SER A 166 -7.27 -9.78 7.84
C SER A 166 -6.63 -8.73 6.95
N MET A 167 -7.01 -7.47 7.16
CA MET A 167 -6.35 -6.30 6.59
C MET A 167 -6.47 -5.17 7.59
N ARG A 168 -5.37 -4.83 8.27
CA ARG A 168 -5.37 -3.85 9.36
C ARG A 168 -4.36 -2.77 9.07
N SER A 169 -4.65 -1.55 9.54
CA SER A 169 -3.65 -0.49 9.47
C SER A 169 -2.43 -0.90 10.28
N GLY A 170 -1.29 -0.93 9.60
CA GLY A 170 0.02 -1.10 10.19
C GLY A 170 0.39 0.17 10.96
N ARG A 171 1.44 0.08 11.77
CA ARG A 171 1.98 1.26 12.45
C ARG A 171 2.28 2.33 11.40
N ALA A 172 1.70 3.52 11.55
CA ALA A 172 1.94 4.65 10.64
C ALA A 172 3.44 4.77 10.37
N VAL A 173 3.82 4.65 9.10
CA VAL A 173 5.21 4.89 8.69
C VAL A 173 5.42 6.38 8.92
N PRO A 174 6.36 6.80 9.79
CA PRO A 174 6.61 8.22 9.97
C PRO A 174 6.98 8.77 8.60
N ALA A 175 6.20 9.72 8.08
CA ALA A 175 6.62 10.48 6.92
C ALA A 175 8.03 10.99 7.23
N LEU A 176 9.00 10.74 6.33
CA LEU A 176 10.33 11.30 6.47
C LEU A 176 10.15 12.82 6.47
N GLY A 177 10.07 13.41 7.68
CA GLY A 177 9.85 14.83 7.82
C GLY A 177 10.94 15.54 7.03
N ILE A 178 10.56 16.48 6.17
CA ILE A 178 11.49 17.25 5.31
C ILE A 178 12.61 17.90 6.15
N TRP A 179 12.41 18.08 7.46
CA TRP A 179 13.42 18.49 8.42
C TRP A 179 14.57 17.48 8.63
N ALA A 180 14.31 16.17 8.53
CA ALA A 180 15.34 15.14 8.64
C ALA A 180 16.32 15.20 7.46
N THR A 181 15.86 15.49 6.24
CA THR A 181 16.73 15.74 5.08
C THR A 181 17.43 17.10 5.17
N GLY A 182 16.76 18.13 5.69
CA GLY A 182 17.37 19.45 5.91
C GLY A 182 18.57 19.44 6.87
N VAL A 183 18.52 18.65 7.94
CA VAL A 183 19.62 18.51 8.91
C VAL A 183 20.84 17.80 8.29
N PHE A 184 20.63 16.81 7.40
CA PHE A 184 21.74 16.14 6.70
C PHE A 184 22.47 17.06 5.71
N VAL A 185 21.75 17.94 5.00
CA VAL A 185 22.37 18.91 4.09
C VAL A 185 23.13 20.01 4.86
N ALA A 186 22.59 20.50 5.98
CA ALA A 186 23.24 21.51 6.80
C ALA A 186 24.56 21.00 7.45
N LEU A 187 24.60 19.72 7.85
CA LEU A 187 25.82 19.09 8.40
C LEU A 187 26.93 18.93 7.36
N LEU A 188 26.59 18.61 6.10
CA LEU A 188 27.57 18.50 5.01
C LEU A 188 28.14 19.86 4.59
N CYS A 189 27.31 20.92 4.55
CA CYS A 189 27.80 22.27 4.28
C CYS A 189 28.65 22.84 5.43
N GLY A 190 28.31 22.54 6.68
CA GLY A 190 29.11 22.95 7.85
C GLY A 190 30.52 22.33 7.87
N ALA A 191 30.64 21.05 7.53
CA ALA A 191 31.93 20.36 7.50
C ALA A 191 32.87 20.91 6.40
N ALA A 192 32.35 21.27 5.23
CA ALA A 192 33.14 21.85 4.14
C ALA A 192 33.73 23.23 4.51
N ILE A 193 32.97 24.06 5.24
CA ILE A 193 33.42 25.41 5.66
C ILE A 193 34.54 25.32 6.72
N VAL A 194 34.48 24.33 7.63
CA VAL A 194 35.51 24.13 8.65
C VAL A 194 36.81 23.59 8.05
N MET A 195 36.75 22.74 7.03
CA MET A 195 37.95 22.22 6.36
C MET A 195 38.66 23.24 5.47
N HIS A 196 37.94 24.23 4.90
CA HIS A 196 38.58 25.27 4.09
C HIS A 196 39.41 26.26 4.94
N ARG A 197 39.01 26.51 6.19
CA ARG A 197 39.73 27.46 7.07
C ARG A 197 41.04 26.92 7.66
N ARG A 198 41.30 25.61 7.64
CA ARG A 198 42.51 25.02 8.24
C ARG A 198 43.74 24.98 7.33
N ARG A 199 43.64 25.34 6.05
CA ARG A 199 44.77 25.27 5.09
C ARG A 199 45.56 26.59 4.93
N GLY A 200 45.24 27.64 5.67
CA GLY A 200 45.77 28.99 5.43
C GLY A 200 46.90 29.50 6.36
N SER A 201 47.48 28.69 7.25
CA SER A 201 48.42 29.24 8.24
C SER A 201 49.67 28.36 8.44
N VAL A 202 50.54 28.32 7.43
CA VAL A 202 51.97 28.02 7.59
C VAL A 202 52.74 28.92 6.61
N SER A 203 53.32 29.99 7.13
CA SER A 203 54.40 30.77 6.52
C SER A 203 55.27 31.30 7.65
#